data_AF-A0A2G0Q025-F1
#
_entry.id   AF-A0A2G0Q025-F1
#
_cell.length_a   1.000
_cell.length_b   1.000
_cell.length_c   1.000
_cell.angle_alpha   90.00
_cell.angle_beta   90.00
_cell.angle_gamma   90.00
#
_symmetry.space_group_name_H-M   'P 1'
#
loop_
_entity.id
_entity.type
_entity.pdbx_description
1 polymer ?
#
loop_
_entity_poly.entity_id
_entity_poly.type
_entity_poly.pdbx_seq_one_letter_code
_entity_poly.pdbx_strand_id
1 'polypeptide(L)'
;MEHFDIDIDKVSGKILHELLQYRRRFPESAHTIEHEENSVSEVQLPRIRAFVAQGKPIECILPAFPTKSPNPRKVLGTMPDMAEKLSLIFLNSLCQRIQLYYPPGANIVICSDGHVFSDLIHVDDKTITQYQLEIERLLHELGATNLSVFNLGNVESLTQYTSHYDQLRELLVSRYASSTEDIKETLKESEEGVQLYRAITRFLYEDSLLPEYTGSKNALQKDARQRAVGVIQRSWAWGNLLAEQFPLAIRLSIHPQPADSIKIGIHMMPTRDDWLTPWHGVAANINGQFVLMKSDEVKKMQGKLVEIRGVPSHYVIEALSEGKQKVEPLTAEIER
;
A
#
# COMPACT_ATOMS: atom_id res chain seq x y z
N MET A 1 25.12 11.06 31.27
CA MET A 1 24.42 10.80 30.00
C MET A 1 25.42 11.05 28.91
N GLU A 2 25.98 10.01 28.32
CA GLU A 2 26.84 10.16 27.15
C GLU A 2 26.00 10.75 26.01
N HIS A 3 26.27 12.02 25.67
CA HIS A 3 25.84 12.55 24.39
C HIS A 3 26.66 11.80 23.33
N PHE A 4 26.07 10.76 22.74
CA PHE A 4 26.51 10.35 21.42
C PHE A 4 26.28 11.56 20.51
N ASP A 5 27.37 12.18 20.07
CA ASP A 5 27.33 13.26 19.11
C ASP A 5 26.92 12.65 17.76
N ILE A 6 25.61 12.51 17.58
CA ILE A 6 25.03 11.92 16.38
C ILE A 6 25.22 12.93 15.26
N ASP A 7 25.97 12.53 14.23
CA ASP A 7 26.03 13.26 12.97
C ASP A 7 24.63 13.23 12.32
N ILE A 8 23.89 14.33 12.52
CA ILE A 8 22.50 14.50 12.09
C ILE A 8 22.37 14.28 10.58
N ASP A 9 23.31 14.81 9.79
CA ASP A 9 23.28 14.72 8.34
C ASP A 9 23.51 13.29 7.87
N LYS A 10 24.52 12.63 8.44
CA LYS A 10 24.83 11.23 8.12
C LYS A 10 23.68 10.29 8.49
N VAL A 11 23.07 10.46 9.67
CA VAL A 11 21.94 9.63 10.10
C VAL A 11 20.70 9.89 9.25
N SER A 12 20.37 11.16 8.99
CA SER A 12 19.21 11.52 8.17
C SER A 12 19.34 11.01 6.75
N GLY A 13 20.53 11.12 6.15
CA GLY A 13 20.83 10.59 4.82
C GLY A 13 20.70 9.07 4.77
N LYS A 14 21.17 8.36 5.81
CA LYS A 14 21.03 6.90 5.90
C LYS A 14 19.57 6.46 6.03
N ILE A 15 18.74 7.18 6.81
CA ILE A 15 17.30 6.91 6.92
C ILE A 15 16.60 7.11 5.58
N LEU A 16 16.89 8.21 4.87
CA LEU A 16 16.30 8.45 3.56
C LEU A 16 16.71 7.36 2.56
N HIS A 17 17.98 6.96 2.57
CA HIS A 17 18.47 5.89 1.70
C HIS A 17 17.73 4.56 1.93
N GLU A 18 17.47 4.18 3.19
CA GLU A 18 16.66 3.00 3.52
C GLU A 18 15.23 3.08 2.95
N LEU A 19 14.59 4.26 2.96
CA LEU A 19 13.26 4.44 2.37
C LEU A 19 13.29 4.34 0.83
N LEU A 20 14.31 4.93 0.21
CA LEU A 20 14.46 4.96 -1.25
C LEU A 20 14.64 3.58 -1.88
N GLN A 21 15.21 2.60 -1.14
CA GLN A 21 15.32 1.20 -1.58
C GLN A 21 13.95 0.58 -1.96
N TYR A 22 12.87 1.11 -1.38
CA TYR A 22 11.52 0.59 -1.56
C TYR A 22 10.59 1.59 -2.23
N ARG A 23 11.11 2.65 -2.86
CA ARG A 23 10.28 3.68 -3.48
C ARG A 23 9.46 3.11 -4.64
N ARG A 24 8.13 3.31 -4.61
CA ARG A 24 7.25 3.08 -5.78
C ARG A 24 7.48 4.20 -6.80
N ARG A 25 7.64 3.82 -8.07
CA ARG A 25 7.88 4.77 -9.17
C ARG A 25 6.79 4.66 -10.21
N PHE A 26 6.59 5.73 -10.97
CA PHE A 26 5.77 5.62 -12.16
C PHE A 26 6.49 4.70 -13.17
N PRO A 27 5.76 3.80 -13.86
CA PRO A 27 6.38 2.89 -14.82
C PRO A 27 7.11 3.61 -15.97
N GLU A 28 6.66 4.81 -16.29
CA GLU A 28 7.24 5.68 -17.30
C GLU A 28 7.66 6.98 -16.62
N SER A 29 8.95 7.32 -16.70
CA SER A 29 9.50 8.59 -16.24
C SER A 29 10.48 9.13 -17.27
N ALA A 30 10.41 10.44 -17.51
CA ALA A 30 11.35 11.14 -18.38
C ALA A 30 12.72 11.37 -17.71
N HIS A 31 12.83 11.16 -16.40
CA HIS A 31 14.01 11.46 -15.60
C HIS A 31 14.79 10.19 -15.21
N THR A 32 16.09 10.34 -15.00
CA THR A 32 16.92 9.24 -14.46
C THR A 32 16.59 8.99 -12.99
N ILE A 33 16.88 7.78 -12.53
CA ILE A 33 16.69 7.39 -11.12
C ILE A 33 17.40 8.36 -10.17
N GLU A 34 18.64 8.73 -10.50
CA GLU A 34 19.47 9.65 -9.72
C GLU A 34 18.85 11.06 -9.64
N HIS A 35 18.31 11.57 -10.76
CA HIS A 35 17.64 12.87 -10.77
C HIS A 35 16.42 12.89 -9.85
N GLU A 36 15.58 11.85 -9.92
CA GLU A 36 14.43 11.72 -9.03
C GLU A 36 14.83 11.60 -7.56
N GLU A 37 15.88 10.83 -7.25
CA GLU A 37 16.34 10.66 -5.87
C GLU A 37 16.90 11.95 -5.28
N ASN A 38 17.56 12.78 -6.09
CA ASN A 38 17.99 14.12 -5.68
C ASN A 38 16.79 15.01 -5.35
N SER A 39 15.77 15.04 -6.21
CA SER A 39 14.54 15.81 -5.97
C SER A 39 13.79 15.33 -4.71
N VAL A 40 13.67 14.00 -4.51
CA VAL A 40 13.10 13.45 -3.27
C VAL A 40 13.94 13.86 -2.06
N SER A 41 15.26 13.89 -2.18
CA SER A 41 16.16 14.28 -1.09
C SER A 41 15.97 15.74 -0.67
N GLU A 42 15.77 16.65 -1.62
CA GLU A 42 15.49 18.07 -1.33
C GLU A 42 14.23 18.25 -0.48
N VAL A 43 13.21 17.42 -0.72
CA VAL A 43 11.93 17.50 0.02
C VAL A 43 11.99 16.76 1.35
N GLN A 44 12.52 15.54 1.38
CA GLN A 44 12.37 14.63 2.52
C GLN A 44 13.48 14.79 3.56
N LEU A 45 14.72 15.09 3.13
CA LEU A 45 15.86 15.16 4.04
C LEU A 45 15.70 16.23 5.14
N PRO A 46 15.21 17.46 4.85
CA PRO A 46 14.94 18.46 5.89
C PRO A 46 13.92 17.97 6.94
N ARG A 47 12.90 17.20 6.52
CA ARG A 47 11.87 16.66 7.41
C ARG A 47 12.43 15.58 8.33
N ILE A 48 13.24 14.67 7.79
CA ILE A 48 13.93 13.62 8.58
C ILE A 48 14.90 14.27 9.57
N ARG A 49 15.71 15.24 9.12
CA ARG A 49 16.65 16.00 9.96
C ARG A 49 15.94 16.63 11.16
N ALA A 50 14.74 17.16 10.98
CA ALA A 50 13.98 17.79 12.07
C ALA A 50 13.71 16.82 13.24
N PHE A 51 13.44 15.53 12.97
CA PHE A 51 13.28 14.53 14.03
C PHE A 51 14.62 14.12 14.64
N VAL A 52 15.64 13.87 13.79
CA VAL A 52 16.98 13.44 14.23
C VAL A 52 17.63 14.50 15.12
N ALA A 53 17.54 15.77 14.76
CA ALA A 53 18.07 16.89 15.55
C ALA A 53 17.39 17.03 16.93
N GLN A 54 16.16 16.53 17.07
CA GLN A 54 15.42 16.50 18.34
C GLN A 54 15.60 15.19 19.11
N GLY A 55 16.32 14.21 18.57
CA GLY A 55 16.44 12.87 19.15
C GLY A 55 15.09 12.15 19.29
N LYS A 56 14.11 12.47 18.43
CA LYS A 56 12.76 11.90 18.46
C LYS A 56 12.61 10.76 17.46
N PRO A 57 11.77 9.74 17.74
CA PRO A 57 11.42 8.74 16.73
C PRO A 57 10.94 9.42 15.44
N ILE A 58 11.36 8.91 14.28
CA ILE A 58 10.82 9.39 13.00
C ILE A 58 9.35 8.98 12.93
N GLU A 59 8.45 9.95 12.87
CA GLU A 59 7.03 9.68 12.69
C GLU A 59 6.70 9.60 11.21
N CYS A 60 6.15 8.48 10.78
CA CYS A 60 5.65 8.26 9.43
C CYS A 60 4.15 7.99 9.47
N ILE A 61 3.42 8.48 8.48
CA ILE A 61 2.01 8.10 8.28
C ILE A 61 1.82 7.44 6.92
N LEU A 62 0.97 6.42 6.86
CA LEU A 62 0.71 5.63 5.65
C LEU A 62 -0.79 5.39 5.48
N PRO A 63 -1.48 6.15 4.60
CA PRO A 63 -2.84 5.83 4.17
C PRO A 63 -2.85 4.50 3.40
N ALA A 64 -3.38 3.45 4.04
CA ALA A 64 -3.30 2.08 3.55
C ALA A 64 -4.23 1.14 4.34
N PHE A 65 -4.38 -0.09 3.84
CA PHE A 65 -5.16 -1.17 4.45
C PHE A 65 -6.63 -0.75 4.71
N PRO A 66 -7.39 -0.35 3.68
CA PRO A 66 -8.80 0.02 3.82
C PRO A 66 -9.70 -1.19 4.11
N THR A 67 -9.65 -2.17 3.20
CA THR A 67 -10.42 -3.42 3.16
C THR A 67 -9.94 -4.22 1.96
N LYS A 68 -10.15 -5.54 1.93
CA LYS A 68 -9.99 -6.36 0.71
C LYS A 68 -10.93 -5.87 -0.39
N SER A 69 -10.50 -6.01 -1.65
CA SER A 69 -11.33 -5.85 -2.84
C SER A 69 -12.62 -6.65 -2.70
N PRO A 70 -13.79 -6.11 -3.10
CA PRO A 70 -15.04 -6.86 -3.10
C PRO A 70 -15.08 -7.95 -4.19
N ASN A 71 -14.12 -7.96 -5.13
CA ASN A 71 -14.11 -8.93 -6.22
C ASN A 71 -13.39 -10.23 -5.81
N PRO A 72 -14.10 -11.37 -5.68
CA PRO A 72 -13.48 -12.65 -5.31
C PRO A 72 -12.53 -13.20 -6.38
N ARG A 73 -12.47 -12.59 -7.57
CA ARG A 73 -11.42 -12.91 -8.56
C ARG A 73 -10.06 -12.35 -8.17
N LYS A 74 -10.02 -11.24 -7.41
CA LYS A 74 -8.78 -10.51 -7.08
C LYS A 74 -8.12 -11.00 -5.79
N VAL A 75 -8.92 -11.46 -4.82
CA VAL A 75 -8.49 -11.76 -3.45
C VAL A 75 -9.02 -13.12 -2.98
N LEU A 76 -8.50 -13.63 -1.86
CA LEU A 76 -8.89 -14.93 -1.29
C LEU A 76 -10.15 -14.89 -0.41
N GLY A 77 -10.53 -13.70 0.05
CA GLY A 77 -11.66 -13.47 0.95
C GLY A 77 -11.74 -12.01 1.34
N THR A 78 -12.58 -11.70 2.32
CA THR A 78 -12.77 -10.32 2.83
C THR A 78 -11.79 -9.95 3.94
N MET A 79 -11.17 -10.93 4.60
CA MET A 79 -10.23 -10.72 5.71
C MET A 79 -8.78 -10.58 5.20
N PRO A 80 -7.91 -9.88 5.95
CA PRO A 80 -6.46 -9.91 5.76
C PRO A 80 -5.92 -11.34 5.63
N ASP A 81 -5.01 -11.56 4.69
CA ASP A 81 -4.36 -12.84 4.45
C ASP A 81 -2.83 -12.70 4.53
N MET A 82 -2.09 -13.63 3.93
CA MET A 82 -0.62 -13.60 3.97
C MET A 82 -0.05 -12.32 3.32
N ALA A 83 -0.75 -11.72 2.36
CA ALA A 83 -0.28 -10.50 1.70
C ALA A 83 -0.21 -9.33 2.71
N GLU A 84 -1.26 -9.13 3.50
CA GLU A 84 -1.25 -8.12 4.57
C GLU A 84 -0.22 -8.48 5.64
N LYS A 85 -0.18 -9.74 6.09
CA LYS A 85 0.75 -10.19 7.12
C LYS A 85 2.21 -9.89 6.75
N LEU A 86 2.64 -10.25 5.55
CA LEU A 86 4.01 -9.99 5.07
C LEU A 86 4.28 -8.49 4.92
N SER A 87 3.30 -7.72 4.48
CA SER A 87 3.42 -6.26 4.37
C SER A 87 3.61 -5.59 5.73
N LEU A 88 2.86 -6.01 6.75
CA LEU A 88 3.01 -5.52 8.12
C LEU A 88 4.35 -5.91 8.74
N ILE A 89 4.81 -7.16 8.52
CA ILE A 89 6.15 -7.61 8.92
C ILE A 89 7.23 -6.71 8.29
N PHE A 90 7.12 -6.44 6.99
CA PHE A 90 8.06 -5.58 6.29
C PHE A 90 8.12 -4.17 6.88
N LEU A 91 6.96 -3.53 7.07
CA LEU A 91 6.88 -2.16 7.59
C LEU A 91 7.48 -2.08 9.01
N ASN A 92 7.15 -3.04 9.88
CA ASN A 92 7.73 -3.07 11.23
C ASN A 92 9.25 -3.32 11.19
N SER A 93 9.71 -4.21 10.30
CA SER A 93 11.13 -4.50 10.12
C SER A 93 11.90 -3.30 9.57
N LEU A 94 11.29 -2.48 8.71
CA LEU A 94 11.87 -1.22 8.25
C LEU A 94 12.15 -0.27 9.42
N CYS A 95 11.18 -0.10 10.32
CA CYS A 95 11.37 0.67 11.54
C CYS A 95 12.48 0.11 12.44
N GLN A 96 12.53 -1.22 12.61
CA GLN A 96 13.57 -1.89 13.40
C GLN A 96 14.96 -1.69 12.79
N ARG A 97 15.11 -1.75 11.45
CA ARG A 97 16.39 -1.49 10.77
C ARG A 97 16.88 -0.07 11.02
N ILE A 98 15.99 0.92 10.99
CA ILE A 98 16.34 2.31 11.35
C ILE A 98 16.83 2.38 12.80
N GLN A 99 16.14 1.69 13.71
CA GLN A 99 16.47 1.68 15.14
C GLN A 99 17.86 1.14 15.46
N LEU A 100 18.41 0.24 14.62
CA LEU A 100 19.76 -0.33 14.80
C LEU A 100 20.87 0.73 14.78
N TYR A 101 20.67 1.86 14.10
CA TYR A 101 21.68 2.92 13.99
C TYR A 101 21.17 4.31 14.39
N TYR A 102 19.87 4.45 14.66
CA TYR A 102 19.26 5.64 15.24
C TYR A 102 18.38 5.18 16.41
N PRO A 103 18.87 5.20 17.67
CA PRO A 103 18.19 4.56 18.80
C PRO A 103 16.71 4.95 19.04
N PRO A 104 16.28 6.22 18.82
CA PRO A 104 14.85 6.56 18.88
C PRO A 104 13.98 5.83 17.84
N GLY A 105 14.58 5.34 16.75
CA GLY A 105 13.91 4.53 15.73
C GLY A 105 12.93 5.32 14.88
N ALA A 106 11.94 4.61 14.36
CA ALA A 106 10.85 5.17 13.55
C ALA A 106 9.54 4.44 13.88
N ASN A 107 8.42 5.13 13.75
CA ASN A 107 7.08 4.57 13.90
C ASN A 107 6.26 4.85 12.64
N ILE A 108 5.40 3.91 12.25
CA ILE A 108 4.47 4.10 11.13
C ILE A 108 3.04 4.00 11.66
N VAL A 109 2.29 5.08 11.51
CA VAL A 109 0.85 5.09 11.75
C VAL A 109 0.14 4.72 10.44
N ILE A 110 -0.52 3.57 10.43
CA ILE A 110 -1.35 3.09 9.33
C ILE A 110 -2.69 3.85 9.39
N CYS A 111 -2.88 4.79 8.48
CA CYS A 111 -4.06 5.65 8.43
C CYS A 111 -5.15 5.01 7.55
N SER A 112 -5.88 4.02 8.07
CA SER A 112 -6.86 3.27 7.27
C SER A 112 -7.95 4.17 6.69
N ASP A 113 -8.15 4.06 5.38
CA ASP A 113 -9.08 4.83 4.58
C ASP A 113 -10.32 4.02 4.16
N GLY A 114 -10.56 2.85 4.77
CA GLY A 114 -11.74 2.01 4.46
C GLY A 114 -13.06 2.76 4.68
N HIS A 115 -13.25 3.28 5.89
CA HIS A 115 -14.46 4.05 6.26
C HIS A 115 -14.58 5.40 5.56
N VAL A 116 -13.47 5.88 4.96
CA VAL A 116 -13.48 7.07 4.08
C VAL A 116 -14.19 6.74 2.77
N PHE A 117 -14.02 5.54 2.22
CA PHE A 117 -14.51 5.19 0.89
C PHE A 117 -15.86 4.46 0.87
N SER A 118 -16.05 3.43 1.72
CA SER A 118 -17.31 2.65 1.87
C SER A 118 -18.17 2.53 0.61
N ASP A 119 -19.20 3.38 0.49
CA ASP A 119 -20.14 3.47 -0.63
C ASP A 119 -19.47 3.62 -2.00
N LEU A 120 -18.37 4.36 -2.11
CA LEU A 120 -17.68 4.57 -3.39
C LEU A 120 -16.92 3.33 -3.90
N ILE A 121 -16.58 2.40 -3.00
CA ILE A 121 -15.92 1.13 -3.33
C ILE A 121 -16.85 -0.07 -3.20
N HIS A 122 -18.14 0.16 -2.89
CA HIS A 122 -19.16 -0.87 -2.69
C HIS A 122 -18.77 -1.92 -1.62
N VAL A 123 -18.20 -1.46 -0.51
CA VAL A 123 -17.94 -2.30 0.67
C VAL A 123 -18.63 -1.67 1.87
N ASP A 124 -19.44 -2.44 2.57
CA ASP A 124 -20.18 -1.95 3.74
C ASP A 124 -19.27 -1.69 4.94
N ASP A 125 -19.66 -0.74 5.80
CA ASP A 125 -18.87 -0.35 6.96
C ASP A 125 -18.62 -1.51 7.93
N LYS A 126 -19.53 -2.48 8.06
CA LYS A 126 -19.30 -3.66 8.94
C LYS A 126 -18.15 -4.50 8.41
N THR A 127 -18.09 -4.77 7.11
CA THR A 127 -16.97 -5.49 6.48
C THR A 127 -15.65 -4.74 6.68
N ILE A 128 -15.65 -3.42 6.53
CA ILE A 128 -14.46 -2.57 6.80
C ILE A 128 -14.03 -2.69 8.27
N THR A 129 -14.96 -2.56 9.22
CA THR A 129 -14.65 -2.70 10.65
C THR A 129 -14.05 -4.06 10.98
N GLN A 130 -14.58 -5.15 10.42
CA GLN A 130 -14.01 -6.49 10.64
C GLN A 130 -12.60 -6.62 10.08
N TYR A 131 -12.35 -6.07 8.88
CA TYR A 131 -11.02 -6.04 8.30
C TYR A 131 -10.04 -5.25 9.19
N GLN A 132 -10.44 -4.09 9.72
CA GLN A 132 -9.61 -3.26 10.59
C GLN A 132 -9.27 -3.95 11.91
N LEU A 133 -10.27 -4.56 12.56
CA LEU A 133 -10.05 -5.35 13.79
C LEU A 133 -9.05 -6.50 13.55
N GLU A 134 -9.11 -7.13 12.37
CA GLU A 134 -8.19 -8.21 12.01
C GLU A 134 -6.77 -7.69 11.72
N ILE A 135 -6.60 -6.50 11.14
CA ILE A 135 -5.29 -5.83 11.02
C ILE A 135 -4.70 -5.57 12.41
N GLU A 136 -5.48 -5.01 13.35
CA GLU A 136 -5.03 -4.77 14.73
C GLU A 136 -4.64 -6.09 15.43
N ARG A 137 -5.42 -7.16 15.22
CA ARG A 137 -5.10 -8.51 15.72
C ARG A 137 -3.78 -9.01 15.15
N LEU A 138 -3.55 -8.86 13.84
CA LEU A 138 -2.28 -9.23 13.21
C LEU A 138 -1.09 -8.44 13.77
N LEU A 139 -1.24 -7.14 14.00
CA LEU A 139 -0.17 -6.33 14.63
C LEU A 139 0.22 -6.88 16.00
N HIS A 140 -0.77 -7.23 16.83
CA HIS A 140 -0.54 -7.85 18.13
C HIS A 140 0.12 -9.24 18.02
N GLU A 141 -0.39 -10.10 17.14
CA GLU A 141 0.19 -11.44 16.91
C GLU A 141 1.64 -11.41 16.41
N LEU A 142 1.97 -10.41 15.59
CA LEU A 142 3.31 -10.22 15.05
C LEU A 142 4.28 -9.57 16.04
N GLY A 143 3.79 -9.03 17.17
CA GLY A 143 4.59 -8.20 18.06
C GLY A 143 5.11 -6.94 17.35
N ALA A 144 4.33 -6.37 16.44
CA ALA A 144 4.72 -5.22 15.63
C ALA A 144 4.63 -3.91 16.44
N THR A 145 5.62 -3.66 17.29
CA THR A 145 5.62 -2.55 18.26
C THR A 145 5.83 -1.17 17.64
N ASN A 146 6.32 -1.08 16.40
CA ASN A 146 6.57 0.20 15.72
C ASN A 146 5.43 0.61 14.79
N LEU A 147 4.34 -0.15 14.77
CA LEU A 147 3.17 0.11 13.94
C LEU A 147 1.95 0.40 14.82
N SER A 148 1.15 1.38 14.41
CA SER A 148 -0.15 1.67 15.01
C SER A 148 -1.19 1.93 13.91
N VAL A 149 -2.47 1.97 14.27
CA VAL A 149 -3.57 2.25 13.35
C VAL A 149 -4.27 3.55 13.74
N PHE A 150 -4.63 4.35 12.74
CA PHE A 150 -5.46 5.54 12.89
C PHE A 150 -6.59 5.52 11.87
N ASN A 151 -7.83 5.49 12.34
CA ASN A 151 -9.03 5.43 11.53
C ASN A 151 -9.80 6.75 11.61
N LEU A 152 -10.75 6.96 10.70
CA LEU A 152 -11.62 8.14 10.69
C LEU A 152 -12.34 8.36 12.04
N GLY A 153 -12.73 7.29 12.72
CA GLY A 153 -13.37 7.35 14.04
C GLY A 153 -12.43 7.73 15.20
N ASN A 154 -11.11 7.72 15.00
CA ASN A 154 -10.13 8.09 16.04
C ASN A 154 -9.88 9.61 16.10
N VAL A 155 -10.39 10.38 15.14
CA VAL A 155 -10.25 11.84 15.12
C VAL A 155 -11.04 12.42 16.28
N GLU A 156 -10.37 13.04 17.25
CA GLU A 156 -10.96 13.52 18.51
C GLU A 156 -12.23 14.37 18.28
N SER A 157 -12.16 15.32 17.33
CA SER A 157 -13.28 16.20 16.96
C SER A 157 -14.48 15.48 16.31
N LEU A 158 -14.33 14.20 15.97
CA LEU A 158 -15.32 13.35 15.32
C LEU A 158 -15.75 12.16 16.19
N THR A 159 -15.11 11.93 17.36
CA THR A 159 -15.34 10.76 18.23
C THR A 159 -16.80 10.57 18.67
N GLN A 160 -17.57 11.66 18.75
CA GLN A 160 -19.00 11.63 19.08
C GLN A 160 -19.88 10.93 18.02
N TYR A 161 -19.35 10.68 16.81
CA TYR A 161 -20.07 10.06 15.69
C TYR A 161 -19.50 8.69 15.30
N THR A 162 -18.72 8.03 16.17
CA THR A 162 -18.02 6.76 15.88
C THR A 162 -18.92 5.60 15.44
N SER A 163 -20.23 5.68 15.69
CA SER A 163 -21.22 4.69 15.21
C SER A 163 -21.98 5.12 13.95
N HIS A 164 -21.70 6.30 13.38
CA HIS A 164 -22.41 6.89 12.24
C HIS A 164 -21.43 7.26 11.11
N TYR A 165 -20.95 6.25 10.38
CA TYR A 165 -19.91 6.44 9.36
C TYR A 165 -20.30 7.35 8.20
N ASP A 166 -21.59 7.39 7.80
CA ASP A 166 -22.07 8.34 6.80
C ASP A 166 -21.85 9.79 7.25
N GLN A 167 -22.20 10.10 8.49
CA GLN A 167 -22.00 11.42 9.07
C GLN A 167 -20.50 11.77 9.19
N LEU A 168 -19.66 10.79 9.54
CA LEU A 168 -18.20 10.98 9.55
C LEU A 168 -17.67 11.33 8.16
N ARG A 169 -18.16 10.66 7.10
CA ARG A 169 -17.79 10.97 5.71
C ARG A 169 -18.27 12.35 5.28
N GLU A 170 -19.49 12.75 5.64
CA GLU A 170 -20.01 14.09 5.39
C GLU A 170 -19.17 15.17 6.07
N LEU A 171 -18.77 14.96 7.33
CA LEU A 171 -17.90 15.88 8.07
C LEU A 171 -16.50 15.97 7.45
N LEU A 172 -15.93 14.84 7.02
CA LEU A 172 -14.66 14.82 6.30
C LEU A 172 -14.74 15.64 5.01
N VAL A 173 -15.75 15.38 4.17
CA VAL A 173 -15.91 16.05 2.88
C VAL A 173 -16.17 17.55 3.08
N SER A 174 -17.08 17.92 3.97
CA SER A 174 -17.44 19.33 4.19
C SER A 174 -16.30 20.19 4.72
N ARG A 175 -15.35 19.61 5.48
CA ARG A 175 -14.23 20.35 6.09
C ARG A 175 -12.95 20.30 5.27
N TYR A 176 -12.69 19.20 4.57
CA TYR A 176 -11.37 18.93 4.01
C TYR A 176 -11.34 18.70 2.50
N ALA A 177 -12.50 18.56 1.83
CA ALA A 177 -12.55 18.33 0.39
C ALA A 177 -12.79 19.61 -0.42
N SER A 178 -12.13 19.70 -1.58
CA SER A 178 -12.57 20.58 -2.67
C SER A 178 -13.80 20.00 -3.38
N SER A 179 -14.49 20.81 -4.19
CA SER A 179 -15.64 20.33 -4.97
C SER A 179 -15.21 19.27 -6.00
N THR A 180 -16.14 18.41 -6.44
CA THR A 180 -15.80 17.41 -7.47
C THR A 180 -15.40 18.03 -8.81
N GLU A 181 -15.82 19.27 -9.06
CA GLU A 181 -15.51 20.07 -10.23
C GLU A 181 -14.04 20.50 -10.16
N ASP A 182 -13.63 21.10 -9.05
CA ASP A 182 -12.23 21.50 -8.81
C ASP A 182 -11.30 20.28 -8.90
N ILE A 183 -11.68 19.15 -8.31
CA ILE A 183 -10.90 17.90 -8.40
C ILE A 183 -10.69 17.49 -9.86
N LYS A 184 -11.73 17.56 -10.71
CA LYS A 184 -11.61 17.22 -12.14
C LYS A 184 -10.73 18.21 -12.89
N GLU A 185 -10.72 19.48 -12.50
CA GLU A 185 -9.87 20.50 -13.10
C GLU A 185 -8.41 20.24 -12.73
N THR A 186 -8.09 20.11 -11.44
CA THR A 186 -6.74 19.79 -10.96
C THR A 186 -6.18 18.50 -11.58
N LEU A 187 -6.99 17.44 -11.70
CA LEU A 187 -6.53 16.19 -12.32
C LEU A 187 -6.13 16.33 -13.79
N LYS A 188 -6.61 17.36 -14.51
CA LYS A 188 -6.28 17.61 -15.92
C LYS A 188 -5.05 18.49 -16.11
N GLU A 189 -4.57 19.15 -15.05
CA GLU A 189 -3.46 20.11 -15.12
C GLU A 189 -2.10 19.42 -15.29
N SER A 190 -1.99 18.15 -14.92
CA SER A 190 -0.74 17.38 -15.03
C SER A 190 -0.96 15.98 -15.57
N GLU A 191 0.11 15.40 -16.14
CA GLU A 191 0.09 14.03 -16.63
C GLU A 191 -0.12 13.03 -15.48
N GLU A 192 0.52 13.28 -14.33
CA GLU A 192 0.41 12.46 -13.13
C GLU A 192 -1.02 12.47 -12.57
N GLY A 193 -1.71 13.62 -12.64
CA GLY A 193 -3.12 13.74 -12.29
C GLY A 193 -4.00 12.85 -13.17
N VAL A 194 -3.77 12.86 -14.48
CA VAL A 194 -4.48 12.01 -15.44
C VAL A 194 -4.16 10.53 -15.19
N GLN A 195 -2.90 10.18 -14.90
CA GLN A 195 -2.49 8.83 -14.58
C GLN A 195 -3.17 8.32 -13.30
N LEU A 196 -3.24 9.13 -12.25
CA LEU A 196 -3.98 8.81 -11.02
C LEU A 196 -5.46 8.54 -11.32
N TYR A 197 -6.12 9.43 -12.06
CA TYR A 197 -7.53 9.24 -12.44
C TYR A 197 -7.76 7.93 -13.20
N ARG A 198 -6.88 7.60 -14.15
CA ARG A 198 -6.93 6.34 -14.91
C ARG A 198 -6.72 5.13 -14.02
N ALA A 199 -5.76 5.18 -13.10
CA ALA A 199 -5.46 4.10 -12.17
C ALA A 199 -6.65 3.81 -11.23
N ILE A 200 -7.21 4.85 -10.59
CA ILE A 200 -8.38 4.71 -9.72
C ILE A 200 -9.58 4.17 -10.52
N THR A 201 -9.83 4.71 -11.71
CA THR A 201 -10.91 4.21 -12.58
C THR A 201 -10.74 2.73 -12.91
N ARG A 202 -9.52 2.29 -13.23
CA ARG A 202 -9.21 0.88 -13.52
C ARG A 202 -9.48 0.01 -12.30
N PHE A 203 -9.07 0.44 -11.11
CA PHE A 203 -9.33 -0.31 -9.87
C PHE A 203 -10.81 -0.50 -9.61
N LEU A 204 -11.59 0.59 -9.66
CA LEU A 204 -13.04 0.53 -9.43
C LEU A 204 -13.74 -0.33 -10.48
N TYR A 205 -13.31 -0.27 -11.73
CA TYR A 205 -13.82 -1.14 -12.79
C TYR A 205 -13.52 -2.62 -12.51
N GLU A 206 -12.27 -2.95 -12.19
CA GLU A 206 -11.86 -4.32 -11.87
C GLU A 206 -12.59 -4.85 -10.62
N ASP A 207 -12.76 -4.03 -9.59
CA ASP A 207 -13.49 -4.40 -8.37
C ASP A 207 -14.98 -4.65 -8.63
N SER A 208 -15.57 -3.92 -9.58
CA SER A 208 -16.98 -4.05 -9.90
C SER A 208 -17.24 -5.18 -10.92
N LEU A 209 -16.22 -5.76 -11.54
CA LEU A 209 -16.33 -6.85 -12.52
C LEU A 209 -16.45 -8.22 -11.82
N LEU A 210 -17.51 -8.34 -11.02
CA LEU A 210 -17.83 -9.53 -10.22
C LEU A 210 -18.15 -10.74 -11.12
N PRO A 211 -17.97 -11.98 -10.62
CA PRO A 211 -18.33 -13.20 -11.37
C PRO A 211 -19.77 -13.25 -11.89
N GLU A 212 -20.70 -12.76 -11.09
CA GLU A 212 -22.14 -12.72 -11.32
C GLU A 212 -22.61 -11.50 -12.12
N TYR A 213 -21.71 -10.56 -12.45
CA TYR A 213 -22.08 -9.36 -13.19
C TYR A 213 -22.47 -9.70 -14.64
N THR A 214 -23.75 -9.49 -14.95
CA THR A 214 -24.34 -9.74 -16.29
C THR A 214 -24.56 -8.48 -17.13
N GLY A 215 -24.25 -7.30 -16.57
CA GLY A 215 -24.41 -6.02 -17.25
C GLY A 215 -23.33 -5.76 -18.31
N SER A 216 -23.44 -4.61 -19.00
CA SER A 216 -22.44 -4.25 -20.01
C SER A 216 -21.13 -3.74 -19.37
N LYS A 217 -20.00 -4.09 -19.97
CA LYS A 217 -18.68 -3.54 -19.58
C LYS A 217 -18.62 -2.02 -19.73
N ASN A 218 -19.32 -1.47 -20.72
CA ASN A 218 -19.37 -0.02 -20.94
C ASN A 218 -20.12 0.71 -19.81
N ALA A 219 -21.22 0.15 -19.30
CA ALA A 219 -21.93 0.69 -18.15
C ALA A 219 -21.03 0.66 -16.90
N LEU A 220 -20.33 -0.45 -16.66
CA LEU A 220 -19.39 -0.60 -15.56
C LEU A 220 -18.24 0.42 -15.64
N GLN A 221 -17.70 0.62 -16.85
CA GLN A 221 -16.65 1.60 -17.12
C GLN A 221 -17.13 3.03 -16.89
N LYS A 222 -18.38 3.35 -17.24
CA LYS A 222 -18.99 4.66 -16.99
C LYS A 222 -19.19 4.92 -15.50
N ASP A 223 -19.72 3.93 -14.78
CA ASP A 223 -19.89 3.98 -13.32
C ASP A 223 -18.54 4.15 -12.59
N ALA A 224 -17.54 3.35 -12.94
CA ALA A 224 -16.20 3.46 -12.37
C ALA A 224 -15.58 4.86 -12.59
N ARG A 225 -15.77 5.47 -13.76
CA ARG A 225 -15.30 6.84 -14.06
C ARG A 225 -15.99 7.90 -13.20
N GLN A 226 -17.28 7.71 -12.92
CA GLN A 226 -18.06 8.62 -12.08
C GLN A 226 -17.60 8.53 -10.62
N ARG A 227 -17.48 7.31 -10.08
CA ARG A 227 -17.03 7.09 -8.70
C ARG A 227 -15.56 7.46 -8.47
N ALA A 228 -14.70 7.33 -9.49
CA ALA A 228 -13.27 7.64 -9.36
C ALA A 228 -13.00 9.08 -8.90
N VAL A 229 -13.81 10.05 -9.34
CA VAL A 229 -13.68 11.44 -8.88
C VAL A 229 -13.99 11.55 -7.38
N GLY A 230 -15.05 10.89 -6.91
CA GLY A 230 -15.40 10.85 -5.50
C GLY A 230 -14.33 10.17 -4.65
N VAL A 231 -13.74 9.07 -5.14
CA VAL A 231 -12.65 8.37 -4.43
C VAL A 231 -11.43 9.27 -4.29
N ILE A 232 -11.05 9.97 -5.36
CA ILE A 232 -9.92 10.91 -5.33
C ILE A 232 -10.23 12.09 -4.38
N GLN A 233 -11.43 12.66 -4.46
CA GLN A 233 -11.88 13.73 -3.57
C GLN A 233 -11.73 13.32 -2.10
N ARG A 234 -12.27 12.15 -1.73
CA ARG A 234 -12.21 11.67 -0.33
C ARG A 234 -10.79 11.28 0.08
N SER A 235 -9.98 10.74 -0.83
CA SER A 235 -8.56 10.44 -0.57
C SER A 235 -7.76 11.71 -0.29
N TRP A 236 -8.00 12.79 -1.05
CA TRP A 236 -7.35 14.08 -0.82
C TRP A 236 -7.86 14.74 0.47
N ALA A 237 -9.16 14.66 0.74
CA ALA A 237 -9.75 15.14 2.00
C ALA A 237 -9.16 14.42 3.22
N TRP A 238 -9.03 13.09 3.15
CA TRP A 238 -8.34 12.30 4.17
C TRP A 238 -6.87 12.72 4.29
N GLY A 239 -6.21 12.95 3.16
CA GLY A 239 -4.87 13.51 3.10
C GLY A 239 -4.74 14.84 3.85
N ASN A 240 -5.69 15.76 3.66
CA ASN A 240 -5.70 17.08 4.29
C ASN A 240 -5.94 16.98 5.80
N LEU A 241 -6.91 16.16 6.23
CA LEU A 241 -7.13 15.88 7.65
C LEU A 241 -5.86 15.33 8.31
N LEU A 242 -5.23 14.34 7.68
CA LEU A 242 -3.99 13.75 8.21
C LEU A 242 -2.83 14.76 8.28
N ALA A 243 -2.79 15.76 7.41
CA ALA A 243 -1.78 16.82 7.47
C ALA A 243 -2.01 17.75 8.69
N GLU A 244 -3.25 17.91 9.13
CA GLU A 244 -3.58 18.62 10.38
C GLU A 244 -3.24 17.77 11.62
N GLN A 245 -3.57 16.48 11.59
CA GLN A 245 -3.33 15.58 12.72
C GLN A 245 -1.84 15.23 12.91
N PHE A 246 -1.09 15.10 11.81
CA PHE A 246 0.31 14.67 11.80
C PHE A 246 1.17 15.63 10.94
N PRO A 247 1.34 16.90 11.34
CA PRO A 247 1.93 17.93 10.48
C PRO A 247 3.40 17.70 10.14
N LEU A 248 4.14 17.08 11.05
CA LEU A 248 5.58 16.83 10.89
C LEU A 248 5.89 15.46 10.29
N ALA A 249 4.93 14.53 10.28
CA ALA A 249 5.18 13.16 9.87
C ALA A 249 5.67 13.05 8.41
N ILE A 250 6.54 12.08 8.15
CA ILE A 250 6.92 11.68 6.80
C ILE A 250 5.70 11.00 6.16
N ARG A 251 5.28 11.48 4.99
CA ARG A 251 4.05 11.06 4.33
C ARG A 251 4.34 9.89 3.41
N LEU A 252 4.16 8.67 3.88
CA LEU A 252 4.23 7.49 3.02
C LEU A 252 2.94 7.36 2.19
N SER A 253 3.02 6.63 1.08
CA SER A 253 1.93 6.39 0.14
C SER A 253 2.04 4.98 -0.44
N ILE A 254 0.91 4.35 -0.75
CA ILE A 254 0.89 3.08 -1.49
C ILE A 254 0.81 3.25 -3.02
N HIS A 255 0.74 4.48 -3.49
CA HIS A 255 0.83 4.85 -4.90
C HIS A 255 2.20 5.48 -5.22
N PRO A 256 2.68 5.36 -6.46
CA PRO A 256 3.75 6.21 -6.98
C PRO A 256 3.45 7.69 -6.76
N GLN A 257 4.50 8.49 -6.54
CA GLN A 257 4.40 9.92 -6.27
C GLN A 257 5.44 10.69 -7.08
N PRO A 258 5.14 11.91 -7.54
CA PRO A 258 6.12 12.83 -8.11
C PRO A 258 7.34 12.96 -7.19
N ALA A 259 8.53 13.18 -7.78
CA ALA A 259 9.76 13.24 -7.00
C ALA A 259 9.82 14.44 -6.03
N ASP A 260 9.17 15.54 -6.40
CA ASP A 260 9.01 16.77 -5.62
C ASP A 260 7.80 16.74 -4.66
N SER A 261 7.06 15.62 -4.60
CA SER A 261 5.92 15.45 -3.71
C SER A 261 6.36 15.34 -2.25
N ILE A 262 5.56 15.90 -1.35
CA ILE A 262 5.70 15.64 0.09
C ILE A 262 5.46 14.16 0.42
N LYS A 263 4.75 13.43 -0.45
CA LYS A 263 4.44 12.01 -0.29
C LYS A 263 5.53 11.15 -0.95
N ILE A 264 5.93 10.07 -0.28
CA ILE A 264 6.82 9.05 -0.84
C ILE A 264 6.07 7.73 -0.99
N GLY A 265 5.96 7.25 -2.24
CA GLY A 265 5.40 5.93 -2.52
C GLY A 265 6.31 4.83 -1.99
N ILE A 266 5.80 3.83 -1.26
CA ILE A 266 6.59 2.74 -0.68
C ILE A 266 6.02 1.36 -1.02
N HIS A 267 6.89 0.46 -1.46
CA HIS A 267 6.61 -0.97 -1.62
C HIS A 267 6.58 -1.65 -0.25
N MET A 268 5.72 -2.66 -0.11
CA MET A 268 5.61 -3.46 1.12
C MET A 268 5.90 -4.94 0.88
N MET A 269 5.85 -5.35 -0.38
CA MET A 269 6.17 -6.68 -0.86
C MET A 269 6.75 -6.55 -2.28
N PRO A 270 7.65 -7.44 -2.71
CA PRO A 270 8.08 -7.49 -4.10
C PRO A 270 6.88 -7.71 -5.03
N THR A 271 6.74 -6.87 -6.06
CA THR A 271 5.67 -6.92 -7.06
C THR A 271 6.20 -6.42 -8.39
N ARG A 272 5.61 -6.87 -9.50
CA ARG A 272 5.89 -6.31 -10.85
C ARG A 272 5.01 -5.10 -11.19
N ASP A 273 3.96 -4.88 -10.41
CA ASP A 273 2.99 -3.81 -10.61
C ASP A 273 3.11 -2.79 -9.46
N ASP A 274 3.67 -1.61 -9.74
CA ASP A 274 3.84 -0.49 -8.80
C ASP A 274 2.53 0.06 -8.25
N TRP A 275 1.39 -0.32 -8.83
CA TRP A 275 0.07 0.06 -8.36
C TRP A 275 -0.61 -1.03 -7.52
N LEU A 276 -0.08 -2.26 -7.52
CA LEU A 276 -0.68 -3.37 -6.78
C LEU A 276 -0.41 -3.24 -5.27
N THR A 277 -1.47 -3.49 -4.50
CA THR A 277 -1.46 -3.49 -3.03
C THR A 277 -2.01 -4.81 -2.49
N PRO A 278 -1.66 -5.19 -1.23
CA PRO A 278 -2.04 -6.47 -0.64
C PRO A 278 -3.54 -6.78 -0.70
N TRP A 279 -4.36 -5.75 -0.54
CA TRP A 279 -5.82 -5.87 -0.54
C TRP A 279 -6.46 -5.95 -1.94
N HIS A 280 -5.67 -5.86 -3.00
CA HIS A 280 -6.11 -6.04 -4.40
C HIS A 280 -5.46 -7.26 -5.08
N GLY A 281 -4.70 -8.06 -4.34
CA GLY A 281 -3.98 -9.21 -4.87
C GLY A 281 -3.84 -10.32 -3.84
N VAL A 282 -2.90 -11.22 -4.13
CA VAL A 282 -2.59 -12.37 -3.28
C VAL A 282 -1.07 -12.52 -3.15
N ALA A 283 -0.64 -13.00 -2.00
CA ALA A 283 0.74 -13.46 -1.85
C ALA A 283 0.92 -14.78 -2.62
N ALA A 284 2.01 -14.88 -3.36
CA ALA A 284 2.45 -16.10 -4.02
C ALA A 284 3.89 -16.43 -3.58
N ASN A 285 4.11 -17.63 -3.07
CA ASN A 285 5.43 -18.16 -2.79
C ASN A 285 5.96 -18.85 -4.06
N ILE A 286 6.99 -18.26 -4.65
CA ILE A 286 7.69 -18.77 -5.83
C ILE A 286 9.10 -19.15 -5.38
N ASN A 287 9.38 -20.45 -5.35
CA ASN A 287 10.69 -21.00 -4.98
C ASN A 287 11.24 -20.46 -3.63
N GLY A 288 10.38 -20.30 -2.63
CA GLY A 288 10.76 -19.80 -1.30
C GLY A 288 10.72 -18.28 -1.15
N GLN A 289 10.42 -17.53 -2.21
CA GLN A 289 10.27 -16.08 -2.17
C GLN A 289 8.82 -15.66 -2.34
N PHE A 290 8.33 -14.84 -1.43
CA PHE A 290 6.99 -14.27 -1.54
C PHE A 290 6.99 -13.03 -2.43
N VAL A 291 6.06 -13.02 -3.38
CA VAL A 291 5.74 -11.89 -4.24
C VAL A 291 4.25 -11.58 -4.17
N LEU A 292 3.87 -10.32 -4.37
CA LEU A 292 2.49 -9.90 -4.50
C LEU A 292 2.09 -9.94 -5.98
N MET A 293 0.98 -10.62 -6.29
CA MET A 293 0.51 -10.83 -7.67
C MET A 293 -1.01 -10.71 -7.78
N LYS A 294 -1.51 -10.49 -8.99
CA LYS A 294 -2.94 -10.61 -9.28
C LYS A 294 -3.35 -12.07 -9.23
N SER A 295 -4.46 -12.39 -8.58
CA SER A 295 -4.93 -13.77 -8.41
C SER A 295 -5.11 -14.52 -9.76
N ASP A 296 -5.54 -13.82 -10.83
CA ASP A 296 -5.65 -14.42 -12.16
C ASP A 296 -4.29 -14.82 -12.77
N GLU A 297 -3.22 -14.10 -12.47
CA GLU A 297 -1.87 -14.45 -12.93
C GLU A 297 -1.37 -15.70 -12.21
N VAL A 298 -1.59 -15.76 -10.90
CA VAL A 298 -1.24 -16.93 -10.08
C VAL A 298 -1.99 -18.18 -10.55
N LYS A 299 -3.28 -18.05 -10.87
CA LYS A 299 -4.09 -19.15 -11.43
C LYS A 299 -3.57 -19.61 -12.79
N LYS A 300 -3.17 -18.68 -13.68
CA LYS A 300 -2.53 -19.03 -14.98
C LYS A 300 -1.22 -19.78 -14.80
N MET A 301 -0.48 -19.48 -13.74
CA MET A 301 0.74 -20.19 -13.35
C MET A 301 0.48 -21.49 -12.57
N GLN A 302 -0.79 -21.94 -12.49
CA GLN A 302 -1.19 -23.16 -11.78
C GLN A 302 -0.80 -23.13 -10.30
N GLY A 303 -0.82 -21.95 -9.68
CA GLY A 303 -0.56 -21.81 -8.25
C GLY A 303 -1.54 -22.64 -7.42
N LYS A 304 -1.01 -23.39 -6.45
CA LYS A 304 -1.79 -24.19 -5.51
C LYS A 304 -2.14 -23.35 -4.28
N LEU A 305 -3.42 -23.29 -3.93
CA LEU A 305 -3.85 -22.57 -2.74
C LEU A 305 -3.33 -23.29 -1.49
N VAL A 306 -2.74 -22.52 -0.58
CA VAL A 306 -2.34 -22.97 0.74
C VAL A 306 -3.32 -22.43 1.76
N GLU A 307 -3.80 -23.32 2.63
CA GLU A 307 -4.60 -22.98 3.79
C GLU A 307 -3.77 -23.10 5.06
N ILE A 308 -3.94 -22.15 5.98
CA ILE A 308 -3.36 -22.20 7.31
C ILE A 308 -4.53 -22.31 8.28
N ARG A 309 -4.58 -23.40 9.05
CA ARG A 309 -5.69 -23.69 9.98
C ARG A 309 -7.08 -23.66 9.31
N GLY A 310 -7.16 -24.15 8.07
CA GLY A 310 -8.41 -24.20 7.29
C GLY A 310 -8.87 -22.86 6.72
N VAL A 311 -8.02 -21.83 6.75
CA VAL A 311 -8.30 -20.51 6.14
C VAL A 311 -7.37 -20.30 4.95
N PRO A 312 -7.89 -19.90 3.76
CA PRO A 312 -7.07 -19.51 2.62
C PRO A 312 -6.02 -18.46 2.98
N SER A 313 -4.76 -18.72 2.66
CA SER A 313 -3.65 -17.88 3.11
C SER A 313 -2.87 -17.24 1.96
N HIS A 314 -2.39 -18.05 1.02
CA HIS A 314 -1.56 -17.63 -0.10
C HIS A 314 -1.50 -18.75 -1.14
N TYR A 315 -0.84 -18.50 -2.25
CA TYR A 315 -0.54 -19.53 -3.24
C TYR A 315 0.92 -19.97 -3.19
N VAL A 316 1.19 -21.22 -3.57
CA VAL A 316 2.54 -21.71 -3.89
C VAL A 316 2.59 -22.04 -5.38
N ILE A 317 3.63 -21.56 -6.06
CA ILE A 317 3.90 -21.89 -7.45
C ILE A 317 5.17 -22.74 -7.48
N GLU A 318 5.03 -24.01 -7.83
CA GLU A 318 6.16 -24.89 -8.10
C GLU A 318 6.71 -24.54 -9.48
N ALA A 319 8.02 -24.25 -9.58
CA ALA A 319 8.65 -24.17 -10.90
C ALA A 319 8.48 -25.52 -11.59
N LEU A 320 8.05 -25.51 -12.86
CA LEU A 320 8.19 -26.68 -13.72
C LEU A 320 9.67 -27.06 -13.68
N SER A 321 9.99 -28.24 -13.13
CA SER A 321 11.32 -28.80 -13.28
C SER A 321 11.61 -28.82 -14.77
N GLU A 322 12.56 -28.02 -15.24
CA GLU A 322 13.14 -28.20 -16.56
C GLU A 322 13.47 -29.69 -16.66
N GLY A 323 12.83 -30.36 -17.62
CA GLY A 323 12.81 -31.79 -17.70
C GLY A 323 14.23 -32.32 -17.56
N LYS A 324 14.42 -33.32 -16.69
CA LYS A 324 15.58 -34.19 -16.75
C LYS A 324 15.73 -34.63 -18.21
N GLN A 325 16.62 -33.98 -18.96
CA GLN A 325 17.15 -34.57 -20.17
C GLN A 325 17.67 -35.93 -19.73
N LYS A 326 17.00 -36.99 -20.17
CA LYS A 326 17.58 -38.32 -20.18
C LYS A 326 18.87 -38.19 -20.98
N VAL A 327 19.98 -38.04 -20.28
CA VAL A 327 21.28 -38.36 -20.84
C VAL A 327 21.24 -39.87 -20.99
N GLU A 328 20.94 -40.35 -22.20
CA GLU A 328 21.22 -41.72 -22.58
C GLU A 328 22.74 -41.92 -22.43
N PRO A 329 23.19 -42.96 -21.72
CA PRO A 329 24.60 -43.28 -21.69
C PRO A 329 25.01 -43.73 -23.09
N LEU A 330 25.96 -43.01 -23.69
CA LEU A 330 26.75 -43.51 -24.81
C LEU A 330 27.46 -44.80 -24.36
N THR A 331 26.92 -45.94 -24.75
CA THR A 331 27.66 -47.20 -24.76
C THR A 331 28.69 -47.12 -25.87
N ALA A 332 29.95 -46.97 -25.48
CA ALA A 332 31.08 -47.23 -26.35
C ALA A 332 31.14 -48.75 -26.64
N GLU A 333 30.87 -49.14 -27.88
CA GLU A 333 31.30 -50.44 -28.40
C GLU A 333 32.76 -50.30 -28.89
N ILE A 334 33.65 -50.95 -28.16
CA ILE A 334 35.01 -51.29 -28.57
C ILE A 334 34.99 -52.77 -28.96
N GLU A 335 35.41 -53.03 -30.21
CA GLU A 335 36.01 -54.25 -30.76
C GLU A 335 35.18 -55.56 -30.82
N ARG A 336 34.82 -55.96 -32.05
CA ARG A 336 35.57 -56.97 -32.82
C ARG A 336 35.25 -56.93 -34.31
#